data_AF-A0A7Z0HBB8-F1
#
_entry.id   AF-A0A7Z0HBB8-F1
#
_cell.length_a   1.000
_cell.length_b   1.000
_cell.length_c   1.000
_cell.angle_alpha   90.00
_cell.angle_beta   90.00
_cell.angle_gamma   90.00
#
_symmetry.space_group_name_H-M   'P 1'
#
loop_
_entity.id
_entity.type
_entity.pdbx_description
1 polymer ?
#
loop_
_entity_poly.entity_id
_entity_poly.type
_entity_poly.pdbx_seq_one_letter_code
_entity_poly.pdbx_strand_id
1 'polypeptide(L)'
;MPVGHAIADVSKVDQKQNAMADMKIATITKMYQQDIDDQGMSNPVVLQQYADADLQAAMQLEQEYFDKTQTSCNIDYDVLWNSQDPDYTQDKKFSITAQGLVQVSLAQGSDVYYELSCDDNDKNCQVADVVLDQDDKTLRQHLLENCR
;
A
#
# COMPACT_ATOMS: atom_id res chain seq x y z
N MET A 1 -31.30 -36.59 21.40
CA MET A 1 -30.35 -36.25 20.31
C MET A 1 -29.92 -34.81 20.52
N PRO A 2 -28.74 -34.53 21.08
CA PRO A 2 -28.24 -33.17 21.19
C PRO A 2 -27.60 -32.75 19.85
N VAL A 3 -28.08 -31.65 19.30
CA VAL A 3 -27.55 -31.02 18.09
C VAL A 3 -26.24 -30.34 18.47
N GLY A 4 -25.12 -30.92 18.05
CA GLY A 4 -23.79 -30.35 18.23
C GLY A 4 -23.67 -29.06 17.43
N HIS A 5 -23.66 -27.92 18.11
CA HIS A 5 -23.26 -26.65 17.52
C HIS A 5 -21.74 -26.67 17.38
N ALA A 6 -21.25 -26.74 16.15
CA ALA A 6 -19.85 -26.50 15.86
C ALA A 6 -19.57 -25.02 16.17
N ILE A 7 -19.04 -24.75 17.35
CA ILE A 7 -18.32 -23.50 17.59
C ILE A 7 -17.06 -23.58 16.74
N ALA A 8 -17.07 -22.92 15.57
CA ALA A 8 -15.81 -22.57 14.94
C ALA A 8 -14.97 -21.86 16.01
N ASP A 9 -13.74 -22.33 16.22
CA ASP A 9 -12.85 -21.88 17.28
C ASP A 9 -12.50 -20.41 17.03
N VAL A 10 -13.29 -19.50 17.62
CA VAL A 10 -13.19 -18.04 17.46
C VAL A 10 -11.75 -17.58 17.74
N SER A 11 -11.09 -18.23 18.70
CA SER A 11 -9.68 -18.00 19.05
C SER A 11 -8.71 -18.23 17.88
N LYS A 12 -8.98 -19.18 16.98
CA LYS A 12 -8.15 -19.43 15.78
C LYS A 12 -8.37 -18.40 14.69
N VAL A 13 -9.60 -17.88 14.58
CA VAL A 13 -9.94 -16.83 13.62
C VAL A 13 -9.26 -15.52 14.03
N ASP A 14 -9.31 -15.16 15.31
CA ASP A 14 -8.67 -13.96 15.85
C ASP A 14 -7.14 -14.03 15.72
N GLN A 15 -6.53 -15.20 15.98
CA GLN A 15 -5.10 -15.41 15.79
C GLN A 15 -4.67 -15.29 14.32
N LYS A 16 -5.45 -15.85 13.38
CA LYS A 16 -5.14 -15.74 11.94
C LYS A 16 -5.26 -14.29 11.48
N GLN A 17 -6.28 -13.56 11.93
CA GLN A 17 -6.47 -12.15 11.58
C GLN A 17 -5.33 -11.27 12.13
N ASN A 18 -4.92 -11.49 13.38
CA ASN A 18 -3.79 -10.76 13.97
C ASN A 18 -2.48 -11.06 13.22
N ALA A 19 -2.20 -12.33 12.90
CA ALA A 19 -1.02 -12.69 12.13
C ALA A 19 -1.02 -12.05 10.72
N MET A 20 -2.17 -11.99 10.06
CA MET A 20 -2.32 -11.31 8.76
C MET A 20 -2.09 -9.81 8.88
N ALA A 21 -2.63 -9.18 9.92
CA ALA A 21 -2.39 -7.76 10.19
C ALA A 21 -0.91 -7.46 10.40
N ASP A 22 -0.23 -8.28 11.21
CA ASP A 22 1.21 -8.16 11.47
C ASP A 22 2.04 -8.31 10.18
N MET A 23 1.67 -9.25 9.30
CA MET A 23 2.35 -9.45 8.01
C MET A 23 2.16 -8.24 7.08
N LYS A 24 0.96 -7.66 7.02
CA LYS A 24 0.68 -6.45 6.24
C LYS A 24 1.49 -5.26 6.75
N ILE A 25 1.45 -5.01 8.06
CA ILE A 25 2.22 -3.93 8.70
C ILE A 25 3.72 -4.11 8.47
N ALA A 26 4.24 -5.33 8.63
CA ALA A 26 5.65 -5.62 8.42
C ALA A 26 6.09 -5.37 6.97
N THR A 27 5.21 -5.65 6.00
CA THR A 27 5.48 -5.40 4.57
C THR A 27 5.61 -3.90 4.30
N ILE A 28 4.64 -3.10 4.75
CA ILE A 28 4.69 -1.64 4.59
C ILE A 28 5.86 -1.03 5.37
N THR A 29 6.15 -1.52 6.58
CA THR A 29 7.32 -1.05 7.36
C THR A 29 8.62 -1.27 6.60
N LYS A 30 8.80 -2.44 5.96
CA LYS A 30 9.98 -2.73 5.12
C LYS A 30 10.04 -1.83 3.89
N MET A 31 8.90 -1.61 3.24
CA MET A 31 8.80 -0.71 2.09
C MET A 31 9.29 0.70 2.45
N TYR A 32 8.77 1.30 3.54
CA TYR A 32 9.25 2.61 3.99
C TYR A 32 10.71 2.60 4.40
N GLN A 33 11.19 1.54 5.07
CA GLN A 33 12.60 1.46 5.46
C GLN A 33 13.52 1.43 4.24
N GLN A 34 13.16 0.67 3.20
CA GLN A 34 13.91 0.63 1.96
C GLN A 34 13.97 2.01 1.29
N ASP A 35 12.84 2.70 1.21
CA ASP A 35 12.74 4.03 0.61
C ASP A 35 13.53 5.11 1.39
N ILE A 36 13.64 4.95 2.72
CA ILE A 36 14.52 5.79 3.55
C ILE A 36 15.99 5.47 3.28
N ASP A 37 16.34 4.19 3.22
CA ASP A 37 17.73 3.74 3.05
C ASP A 37 18.30 4.16 1.69
N ASP A 38 17.45 4.24 0.66
CA ASP A 38 17.82 4.68 -0.68
C ASP A 38 17.44 6.14 -1.00
N GLN A 39 16.79 6.85 -0.07
CA GLN A 39 16.31 8.23 -0.24
C GLN A 39 15.45 8.42 -1.51
N GLY A 40 14.55 7.46 -1.80
CA GLY A 40 13.68 7.48 -2.96
C GLY A 40 14.40 7.27 -4.29
N MET A 41 15.67 6.84 -4.29
CA MET A 41 16.46 6.66 -5.52
C MET A 41 16.29 5.27 -6.18
N SER A 42 15.42 4.42 -5.64
CA SER A 42 15.12 3.10 -6.22
C SER A 42 14.58 3.17 -7.66
N ASN A 43 15.01 2.23 -8.51
CA ASN A 43 14.45 2.03 -9.84
C ASN A 43 14.17 0.54 -10.12
N PRO A 44 12.91 0.12 -10.33
CA PRO A 44 11.70 0.94 -10.27
C PRO A 44 11.48 1.52 -8.86
N VAL A 45 10.64 2.55 -8.73
CA VAL A 45 10.36 3.19 -7.43
C VAL A 45 9.91 2.16 -6.39
N VAL A 46 10.17 2.40 -5.11
CA VAL A 46 9.96 1.40 -4.06
C VAL A 46 8.52 0.87 -4.05
N LEU A 47 7.51 1.73 -4.22
CA LEU A 47 6.12 1.30 -4.33
C LEU A 47 5.90 0.23 -5.41
N GLN A 48 6.51 0.41 -6.59
CA GLN A 48 6.38 -0.51 -7.71
C GLN A 48 7.01 -1.88 -7.44
N GLN A 49 8.05 -1.93 -6.61
CA GLN A 49 8.68 -3.19 -6.20
C GLN A 49 7.78 -4.02 -5.27
N TYR A 50 6.97 -3.35 -4.45
CA TYR A 50 6.05 -4.01 -3.49
C TYR A 50 4.63 -4.18 -4.03
N ALA A 51 4.31 -3.53 -5.14
CA ALA A 51 3.00 -3.60 -5.78
C ALA A 51 2.66 -4.99 -6.32
N ASP A 52 1.36 -5.29 -6.36
CA ASP A 52 0.85 -6.43 -7.09
C ASP A 52 0.84 -6.18 -8.60
N ALA A 53 0.50 -7.21 -9.37
CA ALA A 53 0.54 -7.13 -10.83
C ALA A 53 -0.41 -6.07 -11.42
N ASP A 54 -1.56 -5.83 -10.78
CA ASP A 54 -2.58 -4.90 -11.27
C ASP A 54 -2.15 -3.45 -11.02
N LEU A 55 -1.61 -3.16 -9.83
CA LEU A 55 -1.05 -1.86 -9.52
C LEU A 55 0.20 -1.58 -10.36
N GLN A 56 1.08 -2.57 -10.54
CA GLN A 56 2.24 -2.47 -11.43
C GLN A 56 1.84 -2.12 -12.87
N ALA A 57 0.83 -2.78 -13.41
CA ALA A 57 0.31 -2.48 -14.74
C ALA A 57 -0.23 -1.05 -14.83
N ALA A 58 -0.91 -0.56 -13.78
CA ALA A 58 -1.39 0.81 -13.75
C ALA A 58 -0.26 1.84 -13.67
N MET A 59 0.79 1.61 -12.88
CA MET A 59 1.98 2.48 -12.84
C MET A 59 2.73 2.47 -14.18
N GLN A 60 2.73 1.35 -14.91
CA GLN A 60 3.31 1.30 -16.24
C GLN A 60 2.60 2.22 -17.25
N LEU A 61 1.28 2.47 -17.08
CA LEU A 61 0.54 3.40 -17.94
C LEU A 61 1.10 4.82 -17.89
N GLU A 62 1.61 5.25 -16.73
CA GLU A 62 2.25 6.56 -16.59
C GLU A 62 3.47 6.67 -17.51
N GLN A 63 4.35 5.66 -17.47
CA GLN A 63 5.55 5.63 -18.30
C GLN A 63 5.18 5.64 -19.79
N GLU A 64 4.19 4.83 -20.20
CA GLU A 64 3.71 4.78 -21.58
C GLU A 64 3.09 6.12 -22.02
N TYR A 65 2.34 6.76 -21.13
CA TYR A 65 1.74 8.07 -21.38
C TYR A 65 2.81 9.15 -21.55
N PHE A 66 3.82 9.18 -20.68
CA PHE A 66 4.92 10.12 -20.77
C PHE A 66 5.72 9.93 -22.06
N ASP A 67 6.04 8.69 -22.42
CA ASP A 67 6.76 8.38 -23.66
C ASP A 67 6.02 8.92 -24.89
N LYS A 68 4.68 8.88 -24.88
CA LYS A 68 3.82 9.33 -25.97
C LYS A 68 3.58 10.84 -26.00
N THR A 69 3.40 11.46 -24.84
CA THR A 69 2.91 12.85 -24.74
C THR A 69 3.98 13.84 -24.29
N GLN A 70 5.08 13.35 -23.70
CA GLN A 70 6.09 14.15 -23.01
C GLN A 70 5.50 14.97 -21.84
N THR A 71 4.37 14.51 -21.30
CA THR A 71 3.68 15.11 -20.15
C THR A 71 3.43 14.04 -19.09
N SER A 72 3.55 14.41 -17.81
CA SER A 72 3.19 13.50 -16.71
C SER A 72 1.68 13.54 -16.49
N CYS A 73 1.08 12.37 -16.38
CA CYS A 73 -0.30 12.15 -15.93
C CYS A 73 -0.37 11.67 -14.48
N ASN A 74 0.78 11.59 -13.81
CA ASN A 74 0.89 11.11 -12.43
C ASN A 74 0.52 12.21 -11.44
N ILE A 75 0.47 11.77 -10.20
CA ILE A 75 0.38 12.59 -9.02
C ILE A 75 1.69 13.39 -8.87
N ASP A 76 1.56 14.67 -8.52
CA ASP A 76 2.67 15.62 -8.42
C ASP A 76 3.42 15.55 -7.07
N TYR A 77 3.14 14.55 -6.25
CA TYR A 77 3.75 14.30 -4.96
C TYR A 77 4.13 12.83 -4.79
N ASP A 78 5.06 12.55 -3.88
CA ASP A 78 5.42 11.19 -3.50
C ASP A 78 4.29 10.56 -2.68
N VAL A 79 3.70 9.50 -3.22
CA VAL A 79 2.54 8.82 -2.63
C VAL A 79 2.86 8.16 -1.28
N LEU A 80 4.10 7.71 -1.04
CA LEU A 80 4.50 7.12 0.24
C LEU A 80 4.56 8.19 1.33
N TRP A 81 5.01 9.38 0.99
CA TRP A 81 5.23 10.45 1.96
C TRP A 81 4.13 11.51 1.97
N ASN A 82 3.18 11.40 1.03
CA ASN A 82 2.16 12.41 0.76
C ASN A 82 2.74 13.83 0.75
N SER A 83 3.89 13.98 0.08
CA SER A 83 4.69 15.20 0.08
C SER A 83 5.43 15.37 -1.25
N GLN A 84 5.58 16.62 -1.70
CA GLN A 84 6.44 16.97 -2.83
C GLN A 84 7.93 16.95 -2.47
N ASP A 85 8.25 17.06 -1.17
CA ASP A 85 9.60 17.03 -0.63
C ASP A 85 9.60 16.12 0.61
N PRO A 86 9.83 14.80 0.44
CA PRO A 86 9.81 13.85 1.54
C PRO A 86 10.86 14.12 2.62
N ASP A 87 10.42 14.34 3.86
CA ASP A 87 11.31 14.27 5.02
C ASP A 87 11.47 12.80 5.44
N TYR A 88 12.50 12.13 4.93
CA TYR A 88 12.84 10.74 5.27
C TYR A 88 13.17 10.54 6.76
N THR A 89 13.45 11.61 7.50
CA THR A 89 13.80 11.55 8.93
C THR A 89 12.59 11.68 9.85
N GLN A 90 11.41 11.99 9.30
CA GLN A 90 10.22 12.20 10.11
C GLN A 90 9.76 10.94 10.85
N ASP A 91 9.15 11.17 12.01
CA ASP A 91 8.47 10.12 12.76
C ASP A 91 7.26 9.60 11.98
N LYS A 92 7.03 8.29 12.10
CA LYS A 92 5.93 7.59 11.46
C LYS A 92 5.40 6.47 12.33
N LYS A 93 4.11 6.18 12.22
CA LYS A 93 3.44 5.08 12.94
C LYS A 93 2.66 4.23 11.97
N PHE A 94 2.76 2.91 12.16
CA PHE A 94 2.06 1.92 11.35
C PHE A 94 0.97 1.27 12.19
N SER A 95 -0.23 1.18 11.63
CA SER A 95 -1.38 0.50 12.24
C SER A 95 -2.22 -0.16 11.16
N ILE A 96 -3.22 -0.94 11.58
CA ILE A 96 -4.25 -1.49 10.68
C ILE A 96 -5.61 -0.89 11.04
N THR A 97 -6.39 -0.49 10.05
CA THR A 97 -7.74 0.01 10.25
C THR A 97 -8.71 -1.15 10.48
N ALA A 98 -9.92 -0.84 10.96
CA ALA A 98 -10.99 -1.83 11.10
C ALA A 98 -11.42 -2.44 9.75
N GLN A 99 -11.16 -1.77 8.62
CA GLN A 99 -11.40 -2.31 7.27
C GLN A 99 -10.24 -3.19 6.75
N GLY A 100 -9.15 -3.33 7.52
CA GLY A 100 -8.00 -4.15 7.12
C GLY A 100 -7.00 -3.45 6.19
N LEU A 101 -7.06 -2.12 6.10
CA LEU A 101 -6.07 -1.28 5.42
C LEU A 101 -4.90 -1.00 6.36
N VAL A 102 -3.68 -0.95 5.83
CA VAL A 102 -2.54 -0.46 6.63
C VAL A 102 -2.51 1.04 6.57
N GLN A 103 -2.56 1.69 7.74
CA GLN A 103 -2.46 3.13 7.91
C GLN A 103 -1.03 3.49 8.31
N VAL A 104 -0.47 4.49 7.62
CA VAL A 104 0.82 5.09 7.96
C VAL A 104 0.57 6.54 8.35
N SER A 105 0.71 6.83 9.64
CA SER A 105 0.63 8.20 10.15
C SER A 105 1.98 8.87 10.09
N LEU A 106 2.07 9.94 9.32
CA LEU A 106 3.25 10.77 9.09
C LEU A 106 3.21 11.98 10.03
N ALA A 107 4.34 12.30 10.67
CA ALA A 107 4.41 13.48 11.54
C ALA A 107 4.25 14.80 10.78
N GLN A 108 4.68 14.83 9.52
CA GLN A 108 4.59 15.95 8.60
C GLN A 108 3.82 15.49 7.35
N GLY A 109 2.49 15.44 7.43
CA GLY A 109 1.63 15.04 6.32
C GLY A 109 0.26 14.53 6.79
N SER A 110 -0.53 14.02 5.85
CA SER A 110 -1.73 13.22 6.17
C SER A 110 -1.38 11.74 6.24
N ASP A 111 -2.26 10.97 6.86
CA ASP A 111 -2.15 9.51 6.85
C ASP A 111 -2.21 8.95 5.43
N VAL A 112 -1.39 7.94 5.15
CA VAL A 112 -1.43 7.17 3.90
C VAL A 112 -2.03 5.80 4.18
N TYR A 113 -2.94 5.35 3.33
CA TYR A 113 -3.65 4.08 3.51
C TYR A 113 -3.36 3.12 2.36
N TYR A 114 -3.00 1.90 2.72
CA TYR A 114 -2.62 0.85 1.78
C TYR A 114 -3.60 -0.32 1.83
N GLU A 115 -4.06 -0.73 0.66
CA GLU A 115 -4.67 -2.04 0.48
C GLU A 115 -3.58 -3.06 0.17
N LEU A 116 -3.56 -4.18 0.89
CA LEU A 116 -2.62 -5.27 0.65
C LEU A 116 -3.35 -6.58 0.40
N SER A 117 -2.87 -7.29 -0.61
CA SER A 117 -3.21 -8.68 -0.90
C SER A 117 -2.07 -9.58 -0.40
N CYS A 118 -2.38 -10.59 0.42
CA CYS A 118 -1.38 -11.52 0.95
C CYS A 118 -1.74 -12.93 0.51
N ASP A 119 -0.78 -13.65 -0.05
CA ASP A 119 -0.94 -15.09 -0.29
C ASP A 119 -0.80 -15.82 1.06
N ASP A 120 -1.85 -16.55 1.44
CA ASP A 120 -1.90 -17.38 2.64
C ASP A 120 -0.76 -18.42 2.68
N ASN A 121 -0.14 -18.75 1.53
CA ASN A 121 0.92 -19.76 1.42
C ASN A 121 2.34 -19.19 1.52
N ASP A 122 2.60 -18.02 0.94
CA ASP A 122 3.97 -17.50 0.77
C ASP A 122 4.36 -16.40 1.76
N LYS A 123 3.47 -16.01 2.69
CA LYS A 123 3.70 -14.95 3.69
C LYS A 123 4.14 -13.61 3.08
N ASN A 124 3.95 -13.45 1.79
CA ASN A 124 4.29 -12.26 1.04
C ASN A 124 3.01 -11.48 0.81
N CYS A 125 2.96 -10.27 1.35
CA CYS A 125 1.93 -9.31 1.01
C CYS A 125 2.45 -8.40 -0.10
N GLN A 126 1.57 -8.04 -1.01
CA GLN A 126 1.82 -7.06 -2.06
C GLN A 126 0.83 -5.91 -1.90
N VAL A 127 1.25 -4.71 -2.27
CA VAL A 127 0.39 -3.52 -2.28
C VAL A 127 -0.54 -3.62 -3.47
N ALA A 128 -1.83 -3.77 -3.20
CA ALA A 128 -2.86 -3.83 -4.22
C ALA A 128 -3.31 -2.43 -4.66
N ASP A 129 -3.30 -1.47 -3.72
CA ASP A 129 -3.62 -0.08 -4.02
C ASP A 129 -3.18 0.87 -2.89
N VAL A 130 -3.17 2.17 -3.21
CA VAL A 130 -2.95 3.25 -2.23
C VAL A 130 -4.11 4.22 -2.29
N VAL A 131 -4.72 4.57 -1.16
CA VAL A 131 -5.81 5.56 -1.09
C VAL A 131 -5.22 6.96 -1.06
N LEU A 132 -5.69 7.82 -1.96
CA LEU A 132 -5.16 9.18 -2.18
C LEU A 132 -5.95 10.24 -1.44
N ASP A 133 -7.26 10.05 -1.27
CA ASP A 133 -8.16 11.05 -0.69
C ASP A 133 -9.29 10.43 0.14
N GLN A 134 -10.13 11.30 0.72
CA GLN A 134 -11.25 10.92 1.57
C GLN A 134 -12.46 10.37 0.78
N ASP A 135 -12.44 10.46 -0.55
CA ASP A 135 -13.49 9.92 -1.42
C ASP A 135 -13.17 8.47 -1.87
N ASP A 136 -12.22 7.82 -1.17
CA ASP A 136 -11.68 6.49 -1.47
C ASP A 136 -11.07 6.37 -2.88
N LYS A 137 -10.66 7.49 -3.49
CA LYS A 137 -9.95 7.43 -4.78
C LYS A 137 -8.59 6.80 -4.58
N THR A 138 -8.27 5.80 -5.39
CA THR A 138 -7.00 5.08 -5.28
C THR A 138 -6.00 5.47 -6.35
N LEU A 139 -4.72 5.19 -6.11
CA LEU A 139 -3.63 5.40 -7.07
C LEU A 139 -3.90 4.68 -8.38
N ARG A 140 -4.28 3.41 -8.33
CA ARG A 140 -4.61 2.64 -9.53
C ARG A 140 -5.75 3.30 -10.32
N GLN A 141 -6.81 3.73 -9.65
CA GLN A 141 -7.93 4.41 -10.31
C GLN A 141 -7.48 5.74 -10.94
N HIS A 142 -6.68 6.54 -10.23
CA HIS A 142 -6.13 7.78 -10.75
C HIS A 142 -5.35 7.56 -12.05
N LEU A 143 -4.43 6.59 -12.05
CA LEU A 143 -3.61 6.28 -13.23
C LEU A 143 -4.47 5.78 -14.40
N LEU A 144 -5.46 4.93 -14.15
CA LEU A 144 -6.37 4.44 -15.19
C LEU A 144 -7.23 5.54 -15.82
N GLU A 145 -7.59 6.58 -15.06
CA GLU A 145 -8.41 7.70 -15.54
C GLU A 145 -7.58 8.76 -16.28
N ASN A 146 -6.35 9.02 -15.84
CA ASN A 146 -5.55 10.17 -16.32
C ASN A 146 -4.43 9.77 -17.29
N CYS A 147 -3.94 8.52 -17.26
CA CYS A 147 -2.79 8.07 -18.04
C CYS A 147 -3.13 7.24 -19.29
N ARG A 148 -4.36 7.36 -19.83
CA ARG A 148 -4.80 6.65 -21.04
C ARG A 148 -4.85 7.55 -22.28
#